data_AF-A0A2V9BHU4-F1
#
_entry.id   AF-A0A2V9BHU4-F1
#
_cell.length_a   1.000
_cell.length_b   1.000
_cell.length_c   1.000
_cell.angle_alpha   90.00
_cell.angle_beta   90.00
_cell.angle_gamma   90.00
#
_symmetry.space_group_name_H-M   'P 1'
#
loop_
_entity.id
_entity.type
_entity.pdbx_description
1 polymer ?
#
loop_
_entity_poly.entity_id
_entity_poly.type
_entity_poly.pdbx_seq_one_letter_code
_entity_poly.pdbx_strand_id
1 'polypeptide(L)'
;MHSRFRGKRFRPMMGAEANMDAKTFAREVESHVRPATFPVAAKLLSPDELLPEKAKRPWRDMKIQIAICQAIAMARRYGWTIAVGEEDVNCVLTKTAFGLAPLTEHYTAGHLVCGMYTETPEAGARTEAATHPLP
;
A
#
# COMPACT_ATOMS: atom_id res chain seq x y z
N MET A 1 -52.92 -15.09 -16.69
CA MET A 1 -51.57 -15.52 -16.30
C MET A 1 -50.57 -14.89 -17.25
N HIS A 2 -50.16 -13.63 -17.04
CA HIS A 2 -48.94 -13.02 -17.58
C HIS A 2 -48.52 -11.91 -16.62
N SER A 3 -47.29 -12.04 -16.14
CA SER A 3 -46.74 -11.50 -14.89
C SER A 3 -46.40 -10.01 -14.97
N ARG A 4 -46.74 -9.27 -13.90
CA ARG A 4 -46.27 -7.91 -13.63
C ARG A 4 -44.80 -7.94 -13.20
N PHE A 5 -43.86 -7.97 -14.14
CA PHE A 5 -42.46 -7.62 -13.84
C PHE A 5 -42.32 -6.10 -13.82
N ARG A 6 -42.63 -5.48 -12.67
CA ARG A 6 -42.18 -4.12 -12.38
C ARG A 6 -40.67 -4.17 -12.19
N GLY A 7 -39.94 -3.64 -13.17
CA GLY A 7 -38.50 -3.42 -13.07
C GLY A 7 -38.17 -2.62 -11.82
N LYS A 8 -37.52 -3.27 -10.85
CA LYS A 8 -36.80 -2.56 -9.80
C LYS A 8 -35.60 -1.92 -10.49
N ARG A 9 -35.74 -0.64 -10.86
CA ARG A 9 -34.61 0.25 -11.12
C ARG A 9 -33.64 0.06 -9.95
N PHE A 10 -32.47 -0.49 -10.23
CA PHE A 10 -31.33 -0.44 -9.33
C PHE A 10 -31.00 1.05 -9.19
N ARG A 11 -31.53 1.70 -8.15
CA ARG A 11 -31.08 3.04 -7.79
C ARG A 11 -29.66 2.83 -7.26
N PRO A 12 -28.62 3.45 -7.85
CA PRO A 12 -27.36 3.52 -7.14
C PRO A 12 -27.68 4.23 -5.83
N MET A 13 -27.39 3.56 -4.72
CA MET A 13 -27.28 4.23 -3.44
C MET A 13 -26.12 5.19 -3.60
N MET A 14 -26.41 6.41 -4.05
CA MET A 14 -25.53 7.56 -3.88
C MET A 14 -25.58 7.86 -2.39
N GLY A 15 -24.93 6.99 -1.62
CA GLY A 15 -24.74 7.13 -0.20
C GLY A 15 -23.73 8.22 0.00
N ALA A 16 -24.06 9.19 0.84
CA ALA A 16 -23.06 9.94 1.58
C ALA A 16 -21.98 8.95 2.04
N GLU A 17 -20.71 9.25 1.79
CA GLU A 17 -19.60 8.43 2.25
C GLU A 17 -19.80 8.20 3.76
N ALA A 18 -20.14 6.97 4.12
CA ALA A 18 -20.21 6.57 5.50
C ALA A 18 -18.75 6.47 5.98
N ASN A 19 -18.19 7.60 6.41
CA ASN A 19 -16.88 7.63 7.04
C ASN A 19 -17.00 6.92 8.39
N MET A 20 -16.80 5.61 8.35
CA MET A 20 -16.62 4.76 9.52
C MET A 20 -15.28 5.14 10.16
N ASP A 21 -15.28 5.40 11.46
CA ASP A 21 -14.01 5.68 12.15
C ASP A 21 -13.11 4.43 12.13
N ALA A 22 -11.79 4.64 12.21
CA ALA A 22 -10.82 3.57 12.08
C ALA A 22 -10.97 2.46 13.13
N LYS A 23 -11.47 2.77 14.34
CA LYS A 23 -11.67 1.76 15.39
C LYS A 23 -12.86 0.87 15.06
N THR A 24 -13.96 1.48 14.63
CA THR A 24 -15.13 0.73 14.16
C THR A 24 -14.75 -0.13 12.96
N PHE A 25 -14.04 0.43 11.96
CA PHE A 25 -13.59 -0.32 10.79
C PHE A 25 -12.72 -1.52 11.16
N ALA A 26 -11.72 -1.32 12.01
CA ALA A 26 -10.86 -2.41 12.47
C ALA A 26 -11.68 -3.53 13.15
N ARG A 27 -12.61 -3.17 14.04
CA ARG A 27 -13.49 -4.13 14.71
C ARG A 27 -14.35 -4.91 13.72
N GLU A 28 -14.96 -4.25 12.74
CA GLU A 28 -15.81 -4.93 11.74
C GLU A 28 -14.96 -5.88 10.87
N VAL A 29 -13.75 -5.48 10.47
CA VAL A 29 -12.81 -6.34 9.73
C VAL A 29 -12.41 -7.55 10.57
N GLU A 30 -12.06 -7.35 11.84
CA GLU A 30 -11.70 -8.43 12.77
C GLU A 30 -12.86 -9.40 13.01
N SER A 31 -14.10 -8.90 13.04
CA SER A 31 -15.29 -9.70 13.30
C SER A 31 -15.74 -10.51 12.07
N HIS A 32 -15.71 -9.90 10.89
CA HIS A 32 -16.29 -10.48 9.68
C HIS A 32 -15.25 -11.15 8.76
N VAL A 33 -14.08 -10.55 8.59
CA VAL A 33 -13.01 -11.11 7.74
C VAL A 33 -12.12 -12.05 8.56
N ARG A 34 -11.96 -11.79 9.87
CA ARG A 34 -11.15 -12.58 10.81
C ARG A 34 -9.72 -12.82 10.28
N PRO A 35 -8.98 -11.77 9.90
CA PRO A 35 -7.62 -11.92 9.40
C PRO A 35 -6.73 -12.57 10.47
N ALA A 36 -5.71 -13.32 10.03
CA ALA A 36 -4.77 -13.98 10.93
C ALA A 36 -3.89 -13.03 11.76
N THR A 37 -3.94 -11.72 11.47
CA THR A 37 -3.18 -10.67 12.16
C THR A 37 -4.02 -9.40 12.26
N PHE A 38 -3.61 -8.46 13.10
CA PHE A 38 -4.26 -7.15 13.20
C PHE A 38 -4.31 -6.41 11.86
N PRO A 39 -5.42 -5.72 11.55
CA PRO A 39 -5.46 -4.76 10.45
C PRO A 39 -4.53 -3.59 10.76
N VAL A 40 -3.91 -3.04 9.72
CA VAL A 40 -2.97 -1.91 9.85
C VAL A 40 -3.44 -0.75 8.98
N ALA A 41 -3.31 0.46 9.50
CA ALA A 41 -3.48 1.68 8.74
C ALA A 41 -2.14 2.14 8.16
N ALA A 42 -2.18 2.72 6.97
CA ALA A 42 -1.04 3.37 6.34
C ALA A 42 -1.38 4.86 6.12
N LYS A 43 -0.39 5.73 6.33
CA LYS A 43 -0.48 7.15 6.05
C LYS A 43 0.80 7.60 5.37
N LEU A 44 0.68 8.31 4.27
CA LEU A 44 1.80 9.05 3.68
C LEU A 44 1.95 10.37 4.45
N LEU A 45 3.18 10.67 4.83
CA LEU A 45 3.52 11.87 5.61
C LEU A 45 4.20 12.88 4.68
N SER A 46 3.88 14.15 4.85
CA SER A 46 4.62 15.23 4.20
C SER A 46 6.05 15.31 4.78
N PRO A 47 7.03 15.83 4.03
CA PRO A 47 8.42 15.94 4.50
C PRO A 47 8.59 16.71 5.82
N ASP A 48 7.70 17.66 6.11
CA ASP A 48 7.66 18.49 7.32
C ASP A 48 6.83 17.88 8.46
N GLU A 49 6.08 16.80 8.21
CA GLU A 49 5.24 16.18 9.22
C GLU A 49 6.09 15.31 10.18
N LEU A 50 5.88 15.53 11.49
CA LEU A 50 6.59 14.77 12.51
C LEU A 50 6.12 13.31 12.53
N LEU A 51 7.08 12.40 12.68
CA LEU A 51 6.80 10.99 12.92
C LEU A 51 6.10 10.82 14.27
N PRO A 52 5.17 9.85 14.41
CA PRO A 52 4.64 9.47 15.71
C PRO A 52 5.78 9.12 16.68
N GLU A 53 5.68 9.53 17.94
CA GLU A 53 6.74 9.37 18.94
C GLU A 53 7.22 7.91 19.09
N LYS A 54 6.29 6.96 18.98
CA LYS A 54 6.56 5.51 19.08
C LYS A 54 6.98 4.86 17.77
N ALA A 55 7.08 5.62 16.67
CA ALA A 55 7.44 5.09 15.37
C ALA A 55 8.90 4.66 15.33
N LYS A 56 9.12 3.39 14.98
CA LYS A 56 10.45 2.85 14.70
C LYS A 56 10.84 3.14 13.25
N ARG A 57 12.11 3.44 13.04
CA ARG A 57 12.75 3.64 11.73
C ARG A 57 13.81 2.55 11.55
N PRO A 58 13.68 1.65 10.57
CA PRO A 58 14.60 0.51 10.36
C PRO A 58 16.08 0.89 10.37
N TRP A 59 16.46 1.94 9.64
CA TRP A 59 17.84 2.39 9.58
C TRP A 59 18.27 3.06 10.89
N ARG A 60 17.48 3.99 11.42
CA ARG A 60 17.80 4.72 12.66
C ARG A 60 17.99 3.78 13.85
N ASP A 61 17.03 2.88 14.07
CA ASP A 61 16.89 2.11 15.31
C ASP A 61 17.46 0.69 15.24
N MET A 62 17.54 0.10 14.05
CA MET A 62 17.96 -1.30 13.87
C MET A 62 19.18 -1.46 12.96
N LYS A 63 19.62 -0.38 12.28
CA LYS A 63 20.75 -0.39 11.34
C LYS A 63 20.57 -1.37 10.18
N ILE A 64 19.33 -1.54 9.73
CA ILE A 64 18.98 -2.40 8.58
C ILE A 64 18.15 -1.63 7.56
N GLN A 65 18.19 -2.11 6.32
CA GLN A 65 17.26 -1.70 5.27
C GLN A 65 16.28 -2.84 4.98
N ILE A 66 15.02 -2.51 4.73
CA ILE A 66 13.94 -3.47 4.54
C ILE A 66 13.07 -3.10 3.34
N ALA A 67 12.28 -4.05 2.85
CA ALA A 67 11.21 -3.78 1.90
C ALA A 67 9.94 -3.29 2.63
N ILE A 68 9.07 -2.53 1.95
CA ILE A 68 7.80 -2.06 2.54
C ILE A 68 6.91 -3.21 3.01
N CYS A 69 6.93 -4.35 2.31
CA CYS A 69 6.19 -5.53 2.70
C CYS A 69 6.67 -6.10 4.05
N GLN A 70 7.97 -5.97 4.35
CA GLN A 70 8.53 -6.34 5.66
C GLN A 70 8.09 -5.35 6.74
N ALA A 71 8.05 -4.04 6.44
CA ALA A 71 7.51 -3.03 7.36
C ALA A 71 6.03 -3.30 7.70
N ILE A 72 5.21 -3.63 6.71
CA ILE A 72 3.80 -4.02 6.89
C ILE A 72 3.71 -5.30 7.75
N ALA A 73 4.56 -6.30 7.49
CA ALA A 73 4.57 -7.54 8.27
C ALA A 73 4.95 -7.29 9.74
N MET A 74 5.94 -6.42 9.99
CA MET A 74 6.35 -6.02 11.35
C MET A 74 5.21 -5.30 12.07
N ALA A 75 4.54 -4.37 11.40
CA ALA A 75 3.38 -3.67 11.96
C ALA A 75 2.24 -4.65 12.31
N ARG A 76 1.89 -5.55 11.38
CA ARG A 76 0.81 -6.54 11.55
C ARG A 76 1.08 -7.58 12.64
N ARG A 77 2.34 -8.01 12.81
CA ARG A 77 2.69 -9.13 13.70
C ARG A 77 3.20 -8.69 15.07
N TYR A 78 3.92 -7.57 15.13
CA TYR A 78 4.52 -7.09 16.38
C TYR A 78 3.76 -5.91 17.00
N GLY A 79 2.74 -5.38 16.30
CA GLY A 79 2.01 -4.20 16.75
C GLY A 79 2.88 -2.93 16.78
N TRP A 80 3.96 -2.91 16.00
CA TRP A 80 4.87 -1.77 15.95
C TRP A 80 4.35 -0.71 14.99
N THR A 81 4.42 0.55 15.40
CA THR A 81 4.36 1.67 14.45
C THR A 81 5.70 1.74 13.73
N ILE A 82 5.71 1.52 12.41
CA ILE A 82 6.91 1.61 11.57
C ILE A 82 6.75 2.81 10.65
N ALA A 83 7.76 3.67 10.63
CA ALA A 83 7.94 4.68 9.60
C ALA A 83 9.07 4.24 8.67
N VAL A 84 8.96 4.57 7.39
CA VAL A 84 9.98 4.28 6.38
C VAL A 84 10.23 5.53 5.54
N GLY A 85 11.50 5.83 5.30
CA GLY A 85 11.98 6.82 4.34
C GLY A 85 12.91 6.17 3.32
N GLU A 86 13.54 6.99 2.48
CA GLU A 86 14.45 6.53 1.43
C GLU A 86 15.60 5.66 1.97
N GLU A 87 16.15 6.03 3.13
CA GLU A 87 17.29 5.36 3.75
C GLU A 87 16.92 4.01 4.38
N ASP A 88 15.66 3.82 4.76
CA ASP A 88 15.19 2.56 5.37
C ASP A 88 14.85 1.50 4.32
N VAL A 89 14.58 1.91 3.08
CA VAL A 89 14.09 1.02 2.04
C VAL A 89 15.26 0.53 1.18
N ASN A 90 15.37 -0.78 0.94
CA ASN A 90 16.26 -1.34 -0.08
C ASN A 90 15.50 -1.80 -1.34
N CYS A 91 14.18 -1.96 -1.26
CA CYS A 91 13.35 -2.39 -2.36
C CYS A 91 13.19 -1.27 -3.40
N VAL A 92 13.79 -1.49 -4.58
CA VAL A 92 13.76 -0.54 -5.69
C VAL A 92 12.34 -0.23 -6.16
N LEU A 93 11.48 -1.24 -6.28
CA LEU A 93 10.06 -1.07 -6.66
C LEU A 93 9.31 -0.13 -5.73
N THR A 94 9.62 -0.17 -4.43
CA THR A 94 9.02 0.73 -3.45
C THR A 94 9.56 2.14 -3.63
N LYS A 95 10.89 2.29 -3.81
CA LYS A 95 11.49 3.61 -3.96
C LYS A 95 10.90 4.39 -5.13
N THR A 96 10.64 3.72 -6.25
CA THR A 96 10.04 4.33 -7.44
C THR A 96 8.55 4.60 -7.26
N ALA A 97 7.79 3.62 -6.81
CA ALA A 97 6.34 3.76 -6.67
C ALA A 97 5.93 4.79 -5.61
N PHE A 98 6.70 4.93 -4.54
CA PHE A 98 6.42 5.89 -3.45
C PHE A 98 7.16 7.23 -3.59
N GLY A 99 7.86 7.48 -4.72
CA GLY A 99 8.57 8.74 -4.93
C GLY A 99 9.74 8.99 -3.97
N LEU A 100 10.24 7.96 -3.28
CA LEU A 100 11.35 8.07 -2.33
C LEU A 100 12.70 8.22 -3.00
N ALA A 101 12.81 7.87 -4.29
CA ALA A 101 14.03 8.07 -5.08
C ALA A 101 13.66 8.41 -6.54
N PRO A 102 14.54 9.12 -7.27
CA PRO A 102 14.28 9.48 -8.66
C PRO A 102 14.17 8.25 -9.57
N LEU A 103 13.38 8.39 -10.64
CA LEU A 103 13.34 7.40 -11.71
C LEU A 103 14.66 7.43 -12.50
N THR A 104 15.25 6.26 -12.67
CA THR A 104 16.44 6.06 -13.51
C THR A 104 16.05 5.31 -14.79
N GLU A 105 16.92 5.31 -15.80
CA GLU A 105 16.71 4.49 -17.01
C GLU A 105 16.51 3.01 -16.67
N HIS A 106 17.25 2.50 -15.68
CA HIS A 106 17.09 1.13 -15.21
C HIS A 106 15.70 0.88 -14.61
N TYR A 107 15.02 1.92 -14.12
CA TYR A 107 13.70 1.82 -13.48
C TYR A 107 12.53 1.95 -14.47
N THR A 108 12.81 2.32 -15.72
CA THR A 108 11.80 2.49 -16.77
C THR A 108 11.99 1.52 -17.95
N ALA A 109 13.14 0.83 -18.02
CA ALA A 109 13.47 -0.12 -19.06
C ALA A 109 12.88 -1.54 -18.84
N GLY A 110 12.09 -1.76 -17.79
CA GLY A 110 11.44 -3.03 -17.50
C GLY A 110 12.23 -3.99 -16.60
N HIS A 111 13.43 -3.58 -16.17
CA HIS A 111 14.33 -4.43 -15.41
C HIS A 111 13.87 -4.70 -13.98
N LEU A 112 12.92 -3.94 -13.44
CA LEU A 112 12.47 -4.14 -12.05
C LEU A 112 11.59 -5.38 -11.88
N VAL A 113 10.88 -5.74 -12.95
CA VAL A 113 9.88 -6.81 -12.95
C VAL A 113 10.21 -7.92 -13.94
N CYS A 114 11.12 -7.71 -14.90
CA CYS A 114 11.59 -8.74 -15.80
C CYS A 114 12.33 -9.85 -15.03
N GLY A 115 11.95 -11.10 -15.26
CA GLY A 115 12.42 -12.27 -14.52
C GLY A 115 11.73 -12.49 -13.16
N MET A 116 10.89 -11.55 -12.71
CA MET A 116 10.10 -11.68 -11.48
C MET A 116 8.59 -11.83 -11.77
N TYR A 117 8.03 -10.90 -12.55
CA TYR A 117 6.61 -10.88 -12.93
C TYR A 117 6.40 -10.92 -14.45
N THR A 118 7.40 -10.51 -15.24
CA THR A 118 7.33 -10.52 -16.70
C THR A 118 8.49 -11.31 -17.30
N GLU A 119 8.27 -11.92 -18.46
CA GLU A 119 9.30 -12.72 -19.13
C GLU A 119 10.34 -11.86 -19.85
N THR A 120 9.92 -10.71 -20.42
CA THR A 120 10.83 -9.82 -21.16
C THR A 120 10.88 -8.41 -20.59
N PRO A 121 11.97 -7.64 -20.86
CA PRO A 121 12.08 -6.24 -20.47
C PRO A 121 10.99 -5.37 -21.08
N GLU A 122 10.57 -5.62 -22.32
CA GLU A 122 9.52 -4.83 -22.97
C GLU A 122 8.17 -4.99 -22.25
N ALA A 123 7.87 -6.20 -21.76
CA ALA A 123 6.69 -6.43 -20.92
C ALA A 123 6.84 -5.78 -19.54
N GLY A 124 8.05 -5.77 -19.00
CA GLY A 124 8.35 -5.09 -17.75
C GLY A 124 8.17 -3.58 -17.85
N ALA A 125 8.66 -2.97 -18.92
CA ALA A 125 8.57 -1.53 -19.15
C ALA A 125 7.11 -1.07 -19.24
N ARG A 126 6.22 -1.89 -19.85
CA ARG A 126 4.77 -1.62 -19.85
C ARG A 126 4.16 -1.64 -18.44
N THR A 127 4.63 -2.55 -17.58
CA THR A 127 4.16 -2.68 -16.20
C THR A 127 4.65 -1.52 -15.33
N GLU A 128 5.93 -1.16 -15.47
CA GLU A 128 6.53 -0.02 -14.79
C GLU A 128 5.85 1.28 -15.21
N ALA A 129 5.61 1.50 -16.51
CA ALA A 129 4.90 2.67 -17.03
C ALA A 129 3.42 2.73 -16.58
N ALA A 130 2.79 1.59 -16.31
CA ALA A 130 1.42 1.53 -15.79
C ALA A 130 1.34 1.80 -14.28
N THR A 131 2.46 1.79 -13.57
CA THR A 131 2.52 2.06 -12.14
C THR A 131 2.57 3.56 -11.91
N HIS A 132 1.47 4.14 -11.41
CA HIS A 132 1.43 5.56 -11.08
C HIS A 132 2.32 5.85 -9.86
N PRO A 133 3.35 6.71 -9.98
CA PRO A 133 4.14 7.12 -8.83
C PRO A 133 3.29 7.99 -7.91
N LEU A 134 3.41 7.77 -6.60
CA LEU A 134 2.79 8.64 -5.61
C LEU A 134 3.51 10.00 -5.60
N PRO A 135 2.77 11.10 -5.35
CA PRO A 135 3.31 12.45 -5.31
C PRO A 135 4.31 12.66 -4.17
#